data_AF-A0A9W4NNV8-F1
#
_entry.id   AF-A0A9W4NNV8-F1
#
_cell.length_a   1.000
_cell.length_b   1.000
_cell.length_c   1.000
_cell.angle_alpha   90.00
_cell.angle_beta   90.00
_cell.angle_gamma   90.00
#
_symmetry.space_group_name_H-M   'P 1'
#
loop_
_entity.id
_entity.type
_entity.pdbx_description
1 polymer ?
#
loop_
_entity_poly.entity_id
_entity_poly.type
_entity_poly.pdbx_seq_one_letter_code
_entity_poly.pdbx_strand_id
1 'polypeptide(L)'
;MPSILASLNDLFTSVFEVIFSVFQSAFDTITGLLTGVVNFLIGTVQMALHTVSETLKAAGGLGNFIASNIVLIALVAGGIYGYVRYQSRQGRSVRVGNKKLN
;
A
#
# COMPACT_ATOMS: atom_id res chain seq x y z
N MET A 1 44.94 22.89 24.98
CA MET A 1 44.05 23.27 23.85
C MET A 1 43.11 22.11 23.51
N PRO A 2 42.14 21.77 24.38
CA PRO A 2 41.16 20.71 24.11
C PRO A 2 40.06 21.12 23.11
N SER A 3 39.96 22.41 22.79
CA SER A 3 38.90 23.00 21.96
C SER A 3 38.91 22.53 20.50
N ILE A 4 40.07 22.33 19.88
CA ILE A 4 40.17 21.93 18.46
C ILE A 4 39.68 20.49 18.25
N LEU A 5 40.03 19.59 19.18
CA LEU A 5 39.59 18.18 19.13
C LEU A 5 38.08 18.06 19.36
N ALA A 6 37.50 18.89 20.25
CA ALA A 6 36.07 18.95 20.47
C ALA A 6 35.33 19.48 19.22
N SER A 7 35.80 20.57 18.62
CA SER A 7 35.20 21.14 17.41
C SER A 7 35.26 20.20 16.20
N LEU A 8 36.33 19.39 16.08
CA LEU A 8 36.41 18.36 15.05
C LEU A 8 35.38 17.25 15.28
N ASN A 9 35.20 16.81 16.53
CA ASN A 9 34.23 15.77 16.87
C ASN A 9 32.78 16.23 16.63
N ASP A 10 32.49 17.50 16.95
CA ASP A 10 31.19 18.12 16.65
C ASP A 10 30.94 18.23 15.13
N LEU A 11 31.98 18.57 14.35
CA LEU A 11 31.89 18.61 12.89
C LEU A 11 31.56 17.23 12.31
N PHE A 12 32.26 16.18 12.76
CA PHE A 12 31.98 14.81 12.33
C PHE A 12 30.57 14.38 12.73
N THR A 13 30.15 14.66 13.97
CA THR A 13 28.82 14.33 14.46
C THR A 13 27.74 14.99 13.62
N SER A 14 27.88 16.29 13.32
CA SER A 14 26.92 17.04 12.49
C SER A 14 26.82 16.49 11.06
N VAL A 15 27.94 16.11 10.45
CA VAL A 15 27.95 15.49 9.11
C VAL A 15 27.19 14.15 9.12
N PHE A 16 27.45 13.31 10.11
CA PHE A 16 26.73 12.04 10.25
C PHE A 16 25.24 12.23 10.55
N GLU A 17 24.89 13.22 11.38
CA GLU A 17 23.52 13.53 11.75
C GLU A 17 22.70 14.01 10.54
N VAL A 18 23.28 14.84 9.66
CA VAL A 18 22.63 15.26 8.40
C VAL A 18 22.41 14.06 7.49
N ILE A 19 23.41 13.17 7.34
CA ILE A 19 23.27 11.95 6.53
C ILE A 19 22.15 11.07 7.10
N PHE A 20 22.14 10.83 8.40
CA PHE A 20 21.12 10.01 9.07
C PHE A 20 19.72 10.63 8.95
N SER A 21 19.62 11.95 9.09
CA SER A 21 18.39 12.72 8.92
C SER A 21 17.77 12.54 7.54
N VAL A 22 18.59 12.55 6.47
CA VAL A 22 18.11 12.31 5.11
C VAL A 22 17.53 10.90 4.96
N PHE A 23 18.21 9.88 5.51
CA PHE A 23 17.70 8.50 5.48
C PHE A 23 16.42 8.33 6.32
N GLN A 24 16.37 8.94 7.50
CA GLN A 24 15.19 8.90 8.36
C GLN A 24 13.99 9.57 7.66
N SER A 25 14.18 10.76 7.09
CA SER A 25 13.14 11.47 6.35
C SER A 25 12.64 10.67 5.13
N ALA A 26 13.54 10.01 4.41
CA ALA A 26 13.17 9.13 3.30
C ALA A 26 12.33 7.93 3.78
N PHE A 27 12.74 7.31 4.90
CA PHE A 27 12.00 6.19 5.50
C PHE A 27 10.62 6.61 6.02
N ASP A 28 10.53 7.76 6.68
CA ASP A 28 9.29 8.33 7.19
C ASP A 28 8.33 8.68 6.04
N THR A 29 8.86 9.16 4.92
CA THR A 29 8.06 9.43 3.71
C THR A 29 7.47 8.13 3.13
N ILE A 30 8.28 7.07 3.02
CA ILE A 30 7.83 5.78 2.49
C ILE A 30 6.78 5.14 3.42
N THR A 31 7.04 5.12 4.73
CA THR A 31 6.11 4.57 5.71
C THR A 31 4.82 5.38 5.77
N GLY A 32 4.89 6.71 5.66
CA GLY A 32 3.74 7.59 5.54
C GLY A 32 2.91 7.30 4.29
N LEU A 33 3.55 7.10 3.13
CA LEU A 33 2.87 6.73 1.89
C LEU A 33 2.18 5.36 1.99
N LEU A 34 2.88 4.35 2.52
CA LEU A 34 2.30 3.01 2.72
C LEU A 34 1.10 3.07 3.66
N THR A 35 1.22 3.79 4.77
CA THR A 35 0.14 3.98 5.74
C THR A 35 -1.03 4.72 5.10
N GLY A 36 -0.76 5.75 4.30
CA GLY A 36 -1.78 6.48 3.53
C GLY A 36 -2.55 5.58 2.57
N VAL A 37 -1.85 4.73 1.82
CA VAL A 37 -2.47 3.76 0.89
C VAL A 37 -3.32 2.75 1.66
N VAL A 38 -2.82 2.20 2.76
CA VAL A 38 -3.58 1.25 3.59
C VAL A 38 -4.83 1.90 4.16
N ASN A 39 -4.71 3.11 4.72
CA ASN A 39 -5.84 3.86 5.27
C ASN A 39 -6.88 4.22 4.19
N PHE A 40 -6.43 4.57 2.98
CA PHE A 40 -7.31 4.83 1.85
C PHE A 40 -8.12 3.58 1.46
N LEU A 41 -7.47 2.43 1.38
CA LEU A 41 -8.13 1.16 1.06
C LEU A 41 -9.14 0.78 2.16
N ILE A 42 -8.74 0.86 3.43
CA ILE A 42 -9.60 0.60 4.57
C ILE A 42 -10.81 1.55 4.56
N GLY A 43 -10.58 2.84 4.37
CA GLY A 43 -11.64 3.85 4.33
C GLY A 43 -12.63 3.62 3.20
N THR A 44 -12.14 3.27 2.01
CA THR A 44 -12.98 2.96 0.85
C THR A 44 -13.85 1.73 1.09
N VAL A 45 -13.28 0.66 1.66
CA VAL A 45 -14.03 -0.56 2.00
C VAL A 45 -15.06 -0.28 3.09
N GLN A 46 -14.69 0.46 4.14
CA GLN A 46 -15.63 0.84 5.20
C GLN A 46 -16.80 1.68 4.67
N MET A 47 -16.53 2.64 3.80
CA MET A 47 -17.58 3.45 3.15
C MET A 47 -18.52 2.56 2.34
N ALA A 48 -17.97 1.67 1.51
CA ALA A 48 -18.79 0.73 0.72
C ALA A 48 -19.64 -0.19 1.61
N LEU A 49 -19.05 -0.74 2.69
CA LEU A 49 -19.77 -1.56 3.66
C LEU A 49 -20.85 -0.78 4.40
N HIS A 50 -20.62 0.49 4.74
CA HIS A 50 -21.60 1.36 5.37
C HIS A 50 -22.77 1.65 4.42
N THR A 51 -22.52 2.07 3.18
CA THR A 51 -23.57 2.32 2.19
C THR A 51 -24.41 1.07 1.93
N VAL A 52 -23.75 -0.08 1.81
CA VAL A 52 -24.43 -1.38 1.69
C VAL A 52 -25.25 -1.64 2.95
N SER A 53 -24.66 -1.61 4.15
CA SER A 53 -25.36 -1.85 5.42
C SER A 53 -26.58 -0.94 5.63
N GLU A 54 -26.48 0.35 5.30
CA GLU A 54 -27.61 1.29 5.35
C GLU A 54 -28.74 0.92 4.38
N THR A 55 -28.37 0.56 3.15
CA THR A 55 -29.33 0.08 2.13
C THR A 55 -30.00 -1.22 2.56
N LEU A 56 -29.27 -2.12 3.22
CA LEU A 56 -29.81 -3.41 3.68
C LEU A 56 -30.63 -3.30 4.94
N LYS A 57 -30.29 -2.38 5.85
CA LYS A 57 -31.17 -2.03 6.99
C LYS A 57 -32.52 -1.55 6.49
N ALA A 58 -32.55 -0.78 5.40
CA ALA A 58 -33.80 -0.39 4.74
C ALA A 58 -34.56 -1.58 4.10
N ALA A 59 -33.85 -2.62 3.67
CA ALA A 59 -34.41 -3.84 3.08
C ALA A 59 -34.77 -4.96 4.09
N GLY A 60 -34.47 -4.79 5.38
CA GLY A 60 -34.71 -5.80 6.42
C GLY A 60 -33.76 -7.01 6.37
N GLY A 61 -34.11 -8.10 7.07
CA GLY A 61 -33.24 -9.26 7.29
C GLY A 61 -32.78 -10.01 6.02
N LEU A 62 -33.56 -9.93 4.94
CA LEU A 62 -33.21 -10.52 3.63
C LEU A 62 -32.04 -9.79 2.94
N GLY A 63 -31.91 -8.47 3.14
CA GLY A 63 -30.79 -7.70 2.60
C GLY A 63 -29.45 -8.19 3.14
N ASN A 64 -29.34 -8.29 4.47
CA ASN A 64 -28.11 -8.75 5.13
C ASN A 64 -27.68 -10.16 4.67
N PHE A 65 -28.62 -11.06 4.40
CA PHE A 65 -28.30 -12.40 3.93
C PHE A 65 -27.72 -12.40 2.51
N ILE A 66 -28.31 -11.64 1.58
CA ILE A 66 -27.85 -11.58 0.19
C ILE A 66 -26.50 -10.85 0.09
N ALA A 67 -26.35 -9.71 0.78
CA ALA A 67 -25.13 -8.93 0.71
C ALA A 67 -23.92 -9.64 1.33
N SER A 68 -24.11 -10.36 2.44
CA SER A 68 -23.02 -11.15 3.04
C SER A 68 -22.45 -12.18 2.06
N ASN A 69 -23.34 -12.88 1.34
CA ASN A 69 -22.93 -13.84 0.32
C ASN A 69 -22.27 -13.15 -0.90
N ILE A 70 -22.81 -12.02 -1.35
CA ILE A 70 -22.22 -11.25 -2.47
C ILE A 70 -20.82 -10.73 -2.11
N VAL A 71 -20.59 -10.27 -0.88
CA VAL A 71 -19.26 -9.81 -0.43
C VAL A 71 -18.26 -10.96 -0.47
N LEU A 72 -18.63 -12.14 0.02
CA LEU A 72 -17.77 -13.33 -0.02
C LEU A 72 -17.45 -13.74 -1.47
N ILE A 73 -18.46 -13.78 -2.34
CA ILE A 73 -18.30 -14.10 -3.76
C ILE A 73 -17.41 -13.06 -4.45
N ALA A 74 -17.60 -11.77 -4.16
CA ALA A 74 -16.80 -10.68 -4.72
C ALA A 74 -15.33 -10.78 -4.29
N LEU A 75 -15.06 -11.16 -3.04
CA LEU A 75 -13.70 -11.40 -2.54
C LEU A 75 -13.03 -12.55 -3.28
N VAL A 76 -13.70 -13.70 -3.40
CA VAL A 76 -13.17 -14.88 -4.10
C VAL A 76 -12.98 -14.58 -5.58
N ALA A 77 -13.98 -14.01 -6.25
CA ALA A 77 -13.91 -13.65 -7.67
C ALA A 77 -12.84 -12.59 -7.93
N GLY A 78 -12.74 -11.56 -7.09
CA GLY A 78 -11.70 -10.54 -7.16
C GLY A 78 -10.30 -11.13 -6.97
N GLY A 79 -10.13 -12.06 -6.03
CA GLY A 79 -8.88 -12.78 -5.81
C GLY A 79 -8.48 -13.64 -7.01
N ILE A 80 -9.40 -14.43 -7.57
CA ILE A 80 -9.17 -15.24 -8.77
C ILE A 80 -8.84 -14.35 -9.96
N TYR A 81 -9.62 -13.29 -10.20
CA TYR A 81 -9.38 -12.36 -11.30
C TYR A 81 -8.02 -11.65 -11.16
N GLY A 82 -7.70 -11.18 -9.95
CA GLY A 82 -6.41 -10.56 -9.64
C GLY A 82 -5.24 -11.51 -9.91
N TYR A 83 -5.35 -12.76 -9.45
CA TYR A 83 -4.36 -13.82 -9.68
C TYR A 83 -4.18 -14.13 -11.18
N VAL A 84 -5.28 -14.36 -11.91
CA VAL A 84 -5.25 -14.62 -13.36
C VAL A 84 -4.67 -13.42 -14.12
N ARG A 85 -5.03 -12.20 -13.73
CA ARG A 85 -4.51 -10.96 -14.32
C ARG A 85 -3.01 -10.79 -14.07
N TYR A 86 -2.54 -11.15 -12.87
CA TYR A 86 -1.14 -11.14 -12.50
C TYR A 86 -0.35 -12.18 -13.30
N GLN A 87 -0.84 -13.43 -13.37
CA GLN A 87 -0.22 -14.50 -14.15
C GLN A 87 -0.16 -14.17 -15.65
N SER A 88 -1.22 -13.58 -16.20
CA SER A 88 -1.28 -13.14 -17.60
C SER A 88 -0.26 -12.05 -17.94
N ARG A 89 0.21 -11.29 -16.95
CA ARG A 89 1.28 -10.29 -17.14
C ARG A 89 2.67 -10.92 -17.08
N GLN A 90 2.87 -11.99 -16.31
CA GLN A 90 4.14 -12.73 -16.30
C GLN A 90 4.37 -13.53 -17.58
N GLY A 91 3.31 -14.00 -18.26
CA GLY A 91 3.42 -14.71 -19.54
C GLY A 91 3.76 -13.83 -20.76
N ARG A 92 3.86 -12.50 -20.60
CA ARG A 92 4.27 -11.59 -21.69
C ARG A 92 5.75 -11.30 -21.55
N SER A 93 6.57 -12.02 -22.31
CA SER A 93 7.98 -11.68 -22.54
C SER A 93 8.08 -10.18 -22.84
N VAL A 94 8.83 -9.43 -22.04
CA VAL A 94 9.11 -8.01 -22.29
C VAL A 94 9.77 -7.94 -23.68
N ARG A 95 9.04 -7.42 -24.67
CA ARG A 95 9.56 -7.26 -26.03
C ARG A 95 10.43 -6.00 -26.04
N VAL A 96 11.74 -6.18 -25.98
CA VAL A 96 12.69 -5.15 -26.38
C VAL A 96 12.87 -5.24 -27.91
N GLY A 97 12.20 -4.37 -28.66
CA GLY A 97 12.19 -4.41 -30.12
C GLY A 97 11.41 -5.61 -30.70
N ASN A 98 11.87 -6.13 -31.86
CA ASN A 98 11.15 -7.15 -32.66
C ASN A 98 11.47 -8.62 -32.31
N LYS A 99 12.16 -8.90 -31.18
CA LYS A 99 12.50 -10.29 -30.81
C LYS A 99 11.91 -10.68 -29.46
N LYS A 100 11.29 -11.86 -29.45
CA LYS A 100 10.82 -12.56 -28.26
C LYS A 100 12.04 -13.22 -27.62
N LEU A 101 12.46 -12.74 -26.44
CA LEU A 101 13.43 -13.45 -25.60
C LEU A 101 12.66 -14.56 -24.88
N ASN A 102 13.02 -15.80 -25.17
CA ASN A 102 12.58 -17.00 -24.46
C ASN A 102 13.61 -17.33 -23.40
#